data_AF-A0A1F3WLM0-F1
#
_entry.id   AF-A0A1F3WLM0-F1
#
_cell.length_a   1.000
_cell.length_b   1.000
_cell.length_c   1.000
_cell.angle_alpha   90.00
_cell.angle_beta   90.00
_cell.angle_gamma   90.00
#
_symmetry.space_group_name_H-M   'P 1'
#
loop_
_entity.id
_entity.type
_entity.pdbx_description
1 polymer ?
#
loop_
_entity_poly.entity_id
_entity_poly.type
_entity_poly.pdbx_seq_one_letter_code
_entity_poly.pdbx_strand_id
1 'polypeptide(L)'
;MGTESALFAAKVIDNAFIVLAIELIALAQAADFLSAKENVENELSLSSQKLFREVRQIVPKVYEDFPLNKSLAELIQYIRYEKDEVLDYE
;
A
#
# COMPACT_ATOMS: atom_id res chain seq x y z
N MET A 1 -6.32 26.76 19.43
CA MET A 1 -6.34 26.96 17.97
C MET A 1 -5.20 26.23 17.23
N GLY A 2 -3.97 26.10 17.77
CA GLY A 2 -2.90 25.33 17.12
C GLY A 2 -3.08 23.80 17.16
N THR A 3 -3.43 23.25 18.32
CA THR A 3 -3.68 21.81 18.51
C THR A 3 -4.83 21.29 17.64
N GLU A 4 -5.90 22.08 17.50
CA GLU A 4 -7.04 21.76 16.64
C GLU A 4 -6.61 21.64 15.17
N SER A 5 -5.89 22.65 14.66
CA SER A 5 -5.36 22.60 13.29
C SER A 5 -4.42 21.43 13.05
N ALA A 6 -3.59 21.08 14.04
CA ALA A 6 -2.70 19.93 13.97
C ALA A 6 -3.48 18.60 13.91
N LEU A 7 -4.56 18.48 14.69
CA LEU A 7 -5.41 17.29 14.69
C LEU A 7 -6.16 17.12 13.35
N PHE A 8 -6.67 18.22 12.78
CA PHE A 8 -7.28 18.17 11.45
C PHE A 8 -6.28 17.76 10.37
N ALA A 9 -5.07 18.33 10.39
CA ALA A 9 -4.02 17.96 9.45
C ALA A 9 -3.65 16.47 9.58
N ALA A 10 -3.47 15.97 10.81
CA ALA A 10 -3.20 14.56 11.07
C ALA A 10 -4.31 13.66 10.49
N LYS A 11 -5.59 14.06 10.64
CA LYS A 11 -6.71 13.30 10.09
C LYS A 11 -6.71 13.24 8.56
N VAL A 12 -6.32 14.33 7.89
CA VAL A 12 -6.19 14.34 6.42
C VAL A 12 -5.06 13.43 5.97
N ILE A 13 -3.91 13.46 6.65
CA ILE A 13 -2.79 12.54 6.39
C ILE A 13 -3.24 11.08 6.58
N ASP A 14 -4.02 10.81 7.64
CA ASP A 14 -4.54 9.47 7.88
C ASP A 14 -5.40 8.95 6.73
N ASN A 15 -6.30 9.79 6.24
CA ASN A 15 -7.17 9.45 5.13
C ASN A 15 -6.38 9.29 3.82
N ALA A 16 -5.34 10.09 3.60
CA ALA A 16 -4.50 10.00 2.40
C ALA A 16 -3.80 8.63 2.30
N PHE A 17 -3.27 8.11 3.40
CA PHE A 17 -2.66 6.77 3.41
C PHE A 17 -3.66 5.66 3.09
N ILE A 18 -4.93 5.80 3.50
CA ILE A 18 -5.97 4.83 3.10
C ILE A 18 -6.16 4.84 1.57
N VAL A 19 -6.25 6.03 0.96
CA VAL A 19 -6.42 6.18 -0.49
C VAL A 19 -5.21 5.59 -1.24
N LEU A 20 -3.99 5.93 -0.81
CA LEU A 20 -2.76 5.41 -1.41
C LEU A 20 -2.65 3.89 -1.31
N ALA A 21 -3.05 3.29 -0.17
CA ALA A 21 -3.06 1.84 -0.02
C ALA A 21 -4.03 1.17 -1.03
N ILE A 22 -5.22 1.73 -1.21
CA ILE A 22 -6.19 1.21 -2.20
C ILE A 22 -5.66 1.36 -3.63
N GLU A 23 -5.02 2.49 -3.93
CA GLU A 23 -4.37 2.73 -5.24
C GLU A 23 -3.29 1.68 -5.52
N LEU A 24 -2.42 1.38 -4.55
CA LEU A 24 -1.39 0.35 -4.70
C LEU A 24 -1.98 -1.05 -4.94
N ILE A 25 -3.08 -1.40 -4.26
CA ILE A 25 -3.79 -2.66 -4.50
C ILE A 25 -4.29 -2.73 -5.95
N ALA A 26 -4.91 -1.65 -6.43
CA ALA A 26 -5.43 -1.57 -7.79
C ALA A 26 -4.31 -1.63 -8.84
N LEU A 27 -3.20 -0.90 -8.63
CA LEU A 27 -2.04 -0.92 -9.52
C LEU A 27 -1.36 -2.29 -9.57
N ALA A 28 -1.18 -2.95 -8.41
CA ALA A 28 -0.66 -4.31 -8.38
C ALA A 28 -1.58 -5.28 -9.15
N GLN A 29 -2.89 -5.12 -9.00
CA GLN A 29 -3.85 -5.97 -9.73
C GLN A 29 -3.82 -5.69 -11.24
N ALA A 30 -3.66 -4.44 -11.66
CA ALA A 30 -3.48 -4.08 -13.06
C ALA A 30 -2.18 -4.68 -13.62
N ALA A 31 -1.08 -4.59 -12.88
CA ALA A 31 0.21 -5.18 -13.26
C ALA A 31 0.12 -6.71 -13.41
N ASP A 32 -0.65 -7.39 -12.55
CA ASP A 32 -0.91 -8.83 -12.67
C ASP A 32 -1.67 -9.20 -13.96
N PHE A 33 -2.65 -8.38 -14.36
CA PHE A 33 -3.41 -8.61 -15.59
C PHE A 33 -2.56 -8.36 -16.83
N LEU A 34 -1.72 -7.33 -16.81
CA LEU A 34 -0.80 -7.02 -17.90
C LEU A 34 0.31 -8.08 -18.01
N SER A 35 0.86 -8.55 -16.88
CA SER A 35 1.91 -9.57 -16.87
C SER A 35 1.43 -10.92 -17.40
N ALA A 36 0.16 -11.28 -17.16
CA ALA A 36 -0.44 -12.48 -17.72
C ALA A 36 -0.54 -12.46 -19.26
N LYS A 37 -0.52 -11.27 -19.88
CA LYS A 37 -0.67 -11.08 -21.33
C LYS A 37 0.65 -10.79 -22.03
N GLU A 38 1.49 -9.94 -21.45
CA GLU A 38 2.63 -9.29 -22.11
C GLU A 38 3.92 -9.33 -21.25
N ASN A 39 3.94 -10.03 -20.11
CA ASN A 39 5.11 -10.19 -19.23
C ASN A 39 5.71 -8.85 -18.71
N VAL A 40 4.84 -7.86 -18.49
CA VAL A 40 5.15 -6.48 -18.08
C VAL A 40 5.90 -6.38 -16.74
N GLU A 41 5.82 -7.39 -15.86
CA GLU A 41 6.59 -7.39 -14.61
C GLU A 41 8.09 -7.14 -14.84
N ASN A 42 8.67 -7.69 -15.91
CA ASN A 42 10.08 -7.51 -16.24
C ASN A 42 10.40 -6.16 -16.91
N GLU A 43 9.38 -5.43 -17.36
CA GLU A 43 9.50 -4.12 -18.00
C GLU A 43 9.38 -2.97 -17.00
N LEU A 44 8.81 -3.23 -15.82
CA LEU A 44 8.77 -2.26 -14.72
C LEU A 44 10.18 -1.85 -14.29
N SER A 45 10.33 -0.62 -13.80
CA SER A 45 11.58 -0.20 -13.15
C SER A 45 11.87 -1.04 -11.91
N LEU A 46 13.14 -1.15 -11.51
CA LEU A 46 13.55 -1.93 -10.34
C LEU A 46 12.80 -1.53 -9.06
N SER A 47 12.55 -0.24 -8.86
CA SER A 47 11.79 0.26 -7.71
C SER A 47 10.33 -0.17 -7.75
N SER A 48 9.68 -0.09 -8.91
CA SER A 48 8.29 -0.52 -9.08
C SER A 48 8.14 -2.04 -8.97
N GLN A 49 9.10 -2.82 -9.46
CA GLN A 49 9.12 -4.28 -9.27
C GLN A 49 9.24 -4.65 -7.79
N LYS A 50 10.13 -3.97 -7.04
CA LYS A 50 10.27 -4.16 -5.60
C LYS A 50 8.96 -3.86 -4.88
N LEU A 51 8.37 -2.70 -5.14
CA LEU A 51 7.11 -2.27 -4.53
C LEU A 51 5.96 -3.23 -4.87
N PHE A 52 5.85 -3.66 -6.14
CA PHE A 52 4.85 -4.64 -6.57
C PHE A 52 4.98 -5.94 -5.79
N ARG A 53 6.21 -6.48 -5.65
CA ARG A 53 6.46 -7.72 -4.90
C ARG A 53 6.12 -7.57 -3.42
N GLU A 54 6.47 -6.44 -2.81
CA GLU A 54 6.14 -6.15 -1.40
C GLU A 54 4.63 -6.03 -1.18
N VAL A 55 3.92 -5.32 -2.06
CA VAL A 55 2.44 -5.25 -2.02
C VAL A 55 1.84 -6.65 -2.19
N ARG A 56 2.41 -7.50 -3.05
CA ARG A 56 1.93 -8.89 -3.26
C ARG A 56 2.20 -9.83 -2.10
N GLN A 57 3.17 -9.54 -1.24
CA GLN A 57 3.38 -10.28 0.00
C GLN A 57 2.30 -9.98 1.04
N ILE A 58 1.71 -8.78 1.02
CA ILE A 58 0.67 -8.34 1.97
C ILE A 58 -0.73 -8.62 1.42
N VAL A 59 -0.95 -8.28 0.15
CA VAL A 59 -2.24 -8.37 -0.54
C VAL A 59 -2.10 -9.40 -1.67
N PRO A 60 -2.63 -10.62 -1.47
CA PRO A 60 -2.62 -11.63 -2.52
C PRO A 60 -3.45 -11.18 -3.72
N LYS A 61 -3.16 -11.77 -4.88
CA LYS A 61 -3.92 -11.49 -6.10
C LYS A 61 -5.40 -11.81 -5.89
N VAL A 62 -6.26 -10.88 -6.29
CA VAL A 62 -7.71 -11.05 -6.20
C VAL A 62 -8.17 -11.89 -7.39
N TYR A 63 -8.68 -13.09 -7.12
CA TYR A 63 -9.29 -13.97 -8.11
C TYR A 63 -10.82 -14.02 -7.95
N GLU A 64 -11.27 -14.08 -6.70
CA GLU A 64 -12.66 -13.98 -6.27
C GLU A 64 -12.75 -12.88 -5.21
N ASP A 65 -13.94 -12.32 -5.01
CA ASP A 65 -14.14 -11.26 -4.02
C ASP A 65 -13.88 -11.77 -2.60
N PHE A 66 -13.05 -11.05 -1.84
CA PHE A 66 -12.78 -11.35 -0.44
C PHE A 66 -12.65 -10.07 0.41
N PRO A 67 -12.83 -10.16 1.73
CA PRO A 67 -12.68 -9.01 2.62
C PRO A 67 -11.23 -8.50 2.65
N LEU A 68 -11.02 -7.24 2.23
CA LEU A 68 -9.70 -6.60 2.19
C LEU A 68 -9.30 -5.90 3.49
N ASN A 69 -10.17 -5.84 4.50
CA ASN A 69 -9.97 -5.03 5.70
C ASN A 69 -8.65 -5.33 6.44
N LYS A 70 -8.25 -6.59 6.56
CA LYS A 70 -6.98 -6.97 7.21
C LYS A 70 -5.77 -6.55 6.39
N SER A 71 -5.71 -6.97 5.12
CA SER A 71 -4.60 -6.66 4.23
C SER A 71 -4.46 -5.16 3.95
N LEU A 72 -5.58 -4.43 3.93
CA LEU A 72 -5.57 -2.97 3.81
C LEU A 72 -4.95 -2.32 5.04
N ALA A 73 -5.30 -2.76 6.25
CA ALA A 73 -4.69 -2.24 7.48
C ALA A 73 -3.18 -2.51 7.53
N GLU A 74 -2.75 -3.72 7.15
CA GLU A 74 -1.33 -4.09 7.06
C GLU A 74 -0.60 -3.26 6.01
N LEU A 75 -1.20 -3.04 4.83
CA LEU A 75 -0.61 -2.22 3.78
C LEU A 75 -0.50 -0.76 4.18
N ILE A 76 -1.49 -0.19 4.87
CA ILE A 76 -1.43 1.17 5.43
C ILE A 76 -0.27 1.31 6.41
N GLN A 77 -0.06 0.31 7.27
CA GLN A 77 1.08 0.31 8.19
C GLN A 77 2.40 0.29 7.43
N TYR A 78 2.51 -0.58 6.43
CA TYR A 78 3.70 -0.72 5.59
C TYR A 78 4.11 0.58 4.88
N ILE A 79 3.14 1.29 4.28
CA ILE A 79 3.44 2.52 3.53
C ILE A 79 3.66 3.74 4.43
N ARG A 80 3.14 3.70 5.66
CA ARG A 80 3.26 4.80 6.62
C ARG A 80 4.55 4.72 7.41
N TYR A 81 4.89 3.51 7.83
CA TYR A 81 6.07 3.20 8.61
C TYR A 81 6.89 2.27 7.73
N GLU A 82 7.77 2.87 6.92
CA GLU A 82 8.82 2.11 6.24
C GLU A 82 9.55 1.26 7.29
N LYS A 83 10.11 0.12 6.90
CA LYS A 83 10.61 -0.95 7.79
C LYS A 83 11.83 -0.58 8.67
N ASP A 84 12.03 0.71 8.98
CA ASP A 84 13.02 1.20 9.93
C ASP A 84 12.34 1.89 11.13
N GLU A 85 12.87 1.52 12.30
CA GLU A 85 12.53 1.98 13.65
C GLU A 85 11.17 1.56 14.20
N VAL A 86 11.19 0.37 14.80
CA VAL A 86 10.52 0.13 16.08
C VAL A 86 10.75 1.37 16.96
N LEU A 87 9.71 2.18 17.15
CA LEU A 87 9.66 3.15 18.23
C LEU A 87 9.61 2.36 19.53
N ASP A 88 10.79 2.03 20.07
CA ASP A 88 10.95 1.68 21.48
C ASP A 88 10.52 2.90 22.29
N TYR A 89 9.32 2.82 22.84
CA TYR A 89 8.89 3.72 23.90
C TYR A 89 9.44 3.16 25.22
N GLU A 90 10.55 3.72 25.69
CA GLU A 90 10.94 3.68 27.12
C GLU A 90 9.99 4.54 27.97
#